data_AF-A0A931VHX2-F1
#
_entry.id   AF-A0A931VHX2-F1
#
_cell.length_a   1.000
_cell.length_b   1.000
_cell.length_c   1.000
_cell.angle_alpha   90.00
_cell.angle_beta   90.00
_cell.angle_gamma   90.00
#
_symmetry.space_group_name_H-M   'P 1'
#
loop_
_entity.id
_entity.type
_entity.pdbx_description
1 polymer ?
#
loop_
_entity_poly.entity_id
_entity_poly.type
_entity_poly.pdbx_seq_one_letter_code
_entity_poly.pdbx_strand_id
1 'polypeptide(L)'
;MSKNTKKQLKADAKLPAKSDEKKSLAKDYTPEEIREMVRKDLHITSDPDYILETVTKKVNAYLAASDKEAEAMKKDMLESHSGVLDSMGLDTHYALATTVSEKHRSLVITVARQIEKEYGCKTASEKVLIQLIAGTYGKIIGYSSVMNSNIYELSISSEKNGYLAVLSKELDRAHRQLITALSTLRQIKNPPMELNIKAKTAFVAQNQQINAANNPAQQHENIEPK
;
A
#
# COMPACT_ATOMS: atom_id res chain seq x y z
N MET A 1 -60.78 45.61 -2.36
CA MET A 1 -60.70 44.25 -1.77
C MET A 1 -62.03 43.55 -1.99
N SER A 2 -62.09 42.50 -2.81
CA SER A 2 -62.97 41.33 -2.59
C SER A 2 -62.75 40.33 -3.73
N LYS A 3 -62.60 39.06 -3.35
CA LYS A 3 -62.26 37.92 -4.20
C LYS A 3 -63.45 37.53 -5.06
N ASN A 4 -63.21 37.24 -6.34
CA ASN A 4 -64.20 36.67 -7.24
C ASN A 4 -63.99 35.14 -7.30
N THR A 5 -64.95 34.40 -6.74
CA THR A 5 -65.03 32.94 -6.75
C THR A 5 -66.00 32.51 -7.84
N LYS A 6 -65.61 31.59 -8.73
CA LYS A 6 -66.44 30.79 -9.66
C LYS A 6 -65.47 29.78 -10.32
N LYS A 7 -65.76 28.51 -10.58
CA LYS A 7 -66.99 27.72 -10.47
C LYS A 7 -66.58 26.24 -10.64
N GLN A 8 -67.18 25.40 -9.81
CA GLN A 8 -67.50 23.97 -9.92
C GLN A 8 -67.22 23.22 -11.24
N LEU A 9 -66.90 21.91 -11.12
CA LEU A 9 -67.83 20.83 -11.49
C LEU A 9 -67.37 19.46 -10.92
N LYS A 10 -68.24 18.86 -10.12
CA LYS A 10 -68.29 17.43 -9.80
C LYS A 10 -68.99 16.69 -10.94
N ALA A 11 -68.62 15.44 -11.23
CA ALA A 11 -69.55 14.31 -11.29
C ALA A 11 -68.82 13.00 -11.64
N ASP A 12 -69.15 11.97 -10.88
CA ASP A 12 -68.76 10.58 -11.02
C ASP A 12 -69.24 9.93 -12.33
N ALA A 13 -68.43 9.02 -12.91
CA ALA A 13 -68.95 7.84 -13.63
C ALA A 13 -67.87 6.75 -13.80
N LYS A 14 -68.05 5.67 -13.02
CA LYS A 14 -67.66 4.25 -13.19
C LYS A 14 -66.65 3.85 -14.29
N LEU A 15 -65.60 3.18 -13.80
CA LEU A 15 -64.71 2.22 -14.50
C LEU A 15 -65.46 1.21 -15.40
N PRO A 16 -64.79 0.70 -16.44
CA PRO A 16 -64.81 -0.71 -16.77
C PRO A 16 -63.54 -1.43 -16.29
N ALA A 17 -63.74 -2.70 -15.99
CA ALA A 17 -62.85 -3.58 -15.25
C ALA A 17 -61.70 -4.17 -16.09
N LYS A 18 -60.63 -4.50 -15.36
CA LYS A 18 -59.66 -5.61 -15.54
C LYS A 18 -59.27 -6.00 -16.98
N SER A 19 -57.99 -5.81 -17.28
CA SER A 19 -57.22 -6.79 -18.04
C SER A 19 -55.83 -6.99 -17.42
N ASP A 20 -55.66 -8.20 -16.90
CA ASP A 20 -54.46 -9.03 -16.87
C ASP A 20 -53.19 -8.53 -16.15
N GLU A 21 -53.09 -8.96 -14.89
CA GLU A 21 -51.84 -9.17 -14.18
C GLU A 21 -50.90 -10.08 -15.01
N LYS A 22 -49.91 -9.48 -15.68
CA LYS A 22 -48.60 -10.14 -15.83
C LYS A 22 -47.75 -9.73 -14.63
N LYS A 23 -47.81 -10.52 -13.55
CA LYS A 23 -46.78 -10.51 -12.51
C LYS A 23 -45.48 -10.99 -13.12
N SER A 24 -44.68 -10.07 -13.65
CA SER A 24 -43.25 -10.34 -13.81
C SER A 24 -42.66 -10.46 -12.41
N LEU A 25 -42.15 -11.64 -12.07
CA LEU A 25 -41.26 -11.87 -10.93
C LEU A 25 -39.92 -11.15 -11.16
N ALA A 26 -39.96 -9.82 -11.31
CA ALA A 26 -38.76 -9.01 -11.24
C ALA A 26 -38.40 -8.94 -9.76
N LYS A 27 -37.32 -9.62 -9.37
CA LYS A 27 -36.76 -9.46 -8.04
C LYS A 27 -36.38 -7.99 -7.89
N ASP A 28 -37.02 -7.29 -6.94
CA ASP A 28 -36.63 -5.93 -6.61
C ASP A 28 -35.24 -5.98 -5.98
N TYR A 29 -34.24 -5.48 -6.72
CA TYR A 29 -32.87 -5.44 -6.22
C TYR A 29 -32.69 -4.26 -5.28
N THR A 30 -32.06 -4.52 -4.14
CA THR A 30 -31.63 -3.47 -3.22
C THR A 30 -30.50 -2.63 -3.85
N PRO A 31 -30.31 -1.38 -3.43
CA PRO A 31 -29.17 -0.57 -3.88
C PRO A 31 -27.81 -1.23 -3.62
N GLU A 32 -27.65 -2.02 -2.56
CA GLU A 32 -26.43 -2.81 -2.33
C GLU A 32 -26.29 -3.98 -3.31
N GLU A 33 -27.37 -4.72 -3.62
CA GLU A 33 -27.33 -5.79 -4.63
C GLU A 33 -27.04 -5.26 -6.03
N ILE A 34 -27.60 -4.10 -6.40
CA ILE A 34 -27.27 -3.43 -7.67
C ILE A 34 -25.81 -2.99 -7.68
N ARG A 35 -25.28 -2.45 -6.58
CA ARG A 35 -23.86 -2.10 -6.47
C ARG A 35 -22.95 -3.32 -6.58
N GLU A 36 -23.32 -4.46 -5.99
CA GLU A 36 -22.58 -5.71 -6.15
C GLU A 36 -22.61 -6.24 -7.57
N MET A 37 -23.78 -6.25 -8.22
CA MET A 37 -23.90 -6.68 -9.62
C MET A 37 -23.10 -5.76 -10.55
N VAL A 38 -23.23 -4.44 -10.38
CA VAL A 38 -22.43 -3.46 -11.10
C VAL A 38 -20.94 -3.69 -10.86
N ARG A 39 -20.50 -3.98 -9.64
CA ARG A 39 -19.09 -4.29 -9.34
C ARG A 39 -18.61 -5.59 -9.99
N LYS A 40 -19.49 -6.58 -10.19
CA LYS A 40 -19.18 -7.87 -10.86
C LYS A 40 -19.23 -7.78 -12.39
N ASP A 41 -20.08 -6.91 -12.94
CA ASP A 41 -20.32 -6.83 -14.39
C ASP A 41 -19.52 -5.70 -15.05
N LEU A 42 -19.23 -4.62 -14.33
CA LEU A 42 -18.38 -3.51 -14.78
C LEU A 42 -16.96 -3.69 -14.24
N HIS A 43 -16.23 -4.62 -14.86
CA HIS A 43 -14.77 -4.62 -14.73
C HIS A 43 -14.18 -3.58 -15.66
N ILE A 44 -13.35 -2.70 -15.11
CA ILE A 44 -12.46 -1.87 -15.92
C ILE A 44 -11.43 -2.80 -16.53
N THR A 45 -11.00 -2.56 -17.78
CA THR A 45 -9.99 -3.38 -18.46
C THR A 45 -8.66 -3.50 -17.70
N SER A 46 -8.44 -2.63 -16.71
CA SER A 46 -7.29 -2.59 -15.81
C SER A 46 -7.51 -3.30 -14.45
N ASP A 47 -8.68 -3.90 -14.21
CA ASP A 47 -8.96 -4.64 -12.98
C ASP A 47 -8.10 -5.93 -12.93
N PRO A 48 -7.28 -6.13 -11.88
CA PRO A 48 -6.45 -7.32 -11.71
C PRO A 48 -7.20 -8.64 -11.86
N ASP A 49 -8.41 -8.74 -11.29
CA ASP A 49 -9.17 -9.99 -11.27
C ASP A 49 -9.68 -10.32 -12.68
N TYR A 50 -10.12 -9.30 -13.42
CA TYR A 50 -10.52 -9.43 -14.82
C TYR A 50 -9.34 -9.81 -15.74
N ILE A 51 -8.18 -9.18 -15.52
CA ILE A 51 -6.96 -9.49 -16.29
C ILE A 51 -6.53 -10.95 -16.01
N LEU A 52 -6.53 -11.37 -14.75
CA LEU A 52 -6.18 -12.74 -14.36
C LEU A 52 -7.16 -13.76 -14.94
N GLU A 53 -8.46 -13.49 -14.93
CA GLU A 53 -9.47 -14.37 -15.53
C GLU A 53 -9.24 -14.50 -17.05
N THR A 54 -8.98 -13.38 -17.72
CA THR A 54 -8.71 -13.35 -19.16
C THR A 54 -7.45 -14.13 -19.52
N VAL A 55 -6.36 -13.93 -18.78
CA VAL A 55 -5.11 -14.69 -18.98
C VAL A 55 -5.30 -16.16 -18.66
N THR A 56 -6.07 -16.51 -17.62
CA THR A 56 -6.36 -17.90 -17.27
C THR A 56 -7.09 -18.62 -18.41
N LYS A 57 -8.10 -17.98 -19.02
CA LYS A 57 -8.80 -18.54 -20.20
C LYS A 57 -7.85 -18.76 -21.36
N LYS A 58 -6.96 -17.80 -21.65
CA LYS A 58 -5.97 -17.91 -22.73
C LYS A 58 -4.93 -19.00 -22.46
N VAL A 59 -4.43 -19.11 -21.23
CA VAL A 59 -3.47 -20.16 -20.83
C VAL A 59 -4.10 -21.55 -20.94
N ASN A 60 -5.34 -21.72 -20.47
CA ASN A 60 -6.03 -23.01 -20.59
C ASN A 60 -6.29 -23.39 -22.05
N ALA A 61 -6.63 -22.43 -22.91
CA ALA A 61 -6.76 -22.67 -24.34
C ALA A 61 -5.41 -23.05 -24.99
N TYR A 62 -4.32 -22.39 -24.61
CA TYR A 62 -2.97 -22.74 -25.06
C TYR A 62 -2.56 -24.15 -24.65
N LEU A 63 -2.81 -24.53 -23.39
CA LEU A 63 -2.49 -25.87 -22.87
C LEU A 63 -3.29 -26.99 -23.55
N ALA A 64 -4.46 -26.66 -24.12
CA ALA A 64 -5.31 -27.60 -24.85
C ALA A 64 -5.07 -27.60 -26.37
N ALA A 65 -4.25 -26.69 -26.89
CA ALA A 65 -4.02 -26.51 -28.32
C ALA A 65 -2.98 -27.49 -28.89
N SER A 66 -3.07 -27.76 -30.19
CA SER A 66 -2.02 -28.51 -30.92
C SER A 66 -0.74 -27.66 -31.09
N ASP A 67 0.43 -28.29 -31.27
CA ASP A 67 1.73 -27.59 -31.35
C ASP A 67 1.75 -26.43 -32.35
N LYS A 68 1.02 -26.56 -33.47
CA LYS A 68 0.96 -25.55 -34.53
C LYS A 68 0.06 -24.35 -34.17
N GLU A 69 -0.98 -24.58 -33.38
CA GLU A 69 -1.89 -23.55 -32.86
C GLU A 69 -1.30 -22.85 -31.64
N ALA A 70 -0.55 -23.59 -30.81
CA ALA A 70 0.16 -23.09 -29.65
C ALA A 70 1.18 -21.98 -30.02
N GLU A 71 1.96 -22.16 -31.10
CA GLU A 71 2.90 -21.13 -31.57
C GLU A 71 2.20 -19.84 -32.04
N ALA A 72 1.02 -19.94 -32.66
CA ALA A 72 0.22 -18.77 -33.04
C ALA A 72 -0.35 -18.03 -31.82
N MET A 73 -0.77 -18.77 -30.79
CA MET A 73 -1.33 -18.21 -29.55
C MET A 73 -0.27 -17.58 -28.64
N LYS A 74 0.99 -17.98 -28.76
CA LYS A 74 2.12 -17.52 -27.92
C LYS A 74 2.28 -15.99 -27.92
N LYS A 75 2.12 -15.36 -29.08
CA LYS A 75 2.27 -13.91 -29.26
C LYS A 75 1.15 -13.12 -28.58
N ASP A 76 -0.10 -13.56 -28.75
CA ASP A 76 -1.29 -12.98 -28.10
C ASP A 76 -1.28 -13.20 -26.56
N MET A 77 -0.71 -14.33 -26.12
CA MET A 77 -0.49 -14.58 -24.70
C MET A 77 0.49 -13.55 -24.12
N LEU A 78 1.59 -13.26 -24.79
CA LEU A 78 2.64 -12.35 -24.31
C LEU A 78 2.13 -10.92 -24.05
N GLU A 79 1.27 -10.39 -24.92
CA GLU A 79 0.65 -9.07 -24.73
C GLU A 79 -0.26 -9.05 -23.49
N SER A 80 -1.01 -10.13 -23.28
CA SER A 80 -1.92 -10.29 -22.15
C SER A 80 -1.17 -10.48 -20.82
N HIS A 81 0.09 -10.96 -20.85
CA HIS A 81 0.93 -11.15 -19.67
C HIS A 81 1.38 -9.84 -19.04
N SER A 82 1.49 -8.76 -19.81
CA SER A 82 1.98 -7.47 -19.30
C SER A 82 1.12 -6.92 -18.15
N GLY A 83 -0.21 -6.97 -18.29
CA GLY A 83 -1.15 -6.53 -17.25
C GLY A 83 -1.10 -7.40 -15.99
N VAL A 84 -0.84 -8.70 -16.13
CA VAL A 84 -0.68 -9.62 -14.98
C VAL A 84 0.62 -9.34 -14.23
N LEU A 85 1.71 -9.07 -14.96
CA LEU A 85 2.99 -8.76 -14.34
C LEU A 85 2.92 -7.48 -13.51
N ASP A 86 2.18 -6.48 -13.99
CA ASP A 86 1.96 -5.24 -13.25
C ASP A 86 1.04 -5.44 -12.05
N SER A 87 -0.04 -6.22 -12.18
CA SER A 87 -0.94 -6.50 -11.06
C SER A 87 -0.27 -7.32 -9.94
N MET A 88 0.63 -8.22 -10.31
CA MET A 88 1.48 -8.97 -9.38
C MET A 88 2.78 -8.24 -9.03
N GLY A 89 2.91 -6.95 -9.39
CA GLY A 89 4.14 -6.18 -9.25
C GLY A 89 4.63 -6.04 -7.81
N LEU A 90 3.71 -6.05 -6.83
CA LEU A 90 4.06 -6.00 -5.40
C LEU A 90 4.75 -7.27 -4.90
N ASP A 91 4.40 -8.43 -5.47
CA ASP A 91 4.95 -9.73 -5.06
C ASP A 91 6.17 -10.12 -5.87
N THR A 92 6.15 -9.81 -7.17
CA THR A 92 7.23 -10.17 -8.09
C THR A 92 8.37 -9.15 -8.10
N HIS A 93 8.11 -7.94 -7.60
CA HIS A 93 8.99 -6.77 -7.72
C HIS A 93 9.25 -6.37 -9.18
N TYR A 94 8.38 -6.78 -10.11
CA TYR A 94 8.52 -6.47 -11.54
C TYR A 94 8.47 -4.97 -11.82
N ALA A 95 7.43 -4.30 -11.31
CA ALA A 95 7.27 -2.85 -11.47
C ALA A 95 8.46 -2.08 -10.86
N LEU A 96 9.02 -2.54 -9.74
CA LEU A 96 10.25 -1.96 -9.18
C LEU A 96 11.42 -2.04 -10.17
N ALA A 97 11.62 -3.20 -10.81
CA ALA A 97 12.72 -3.39 -11.75
C ALA A 97 12.61 -2.48 -12.98
N THR A 98 11.41 -2.11 -13.42
CA THR A 98 11.24 -1.18 -14.55
C THR A 98 11.62 0.26 -14.20
N THR A 99 11.71 0.61 -12.92
CA THR A 99 12.09 1.98 -12.48
C THR A 99 13.60 2.26 -12.46
N VAL A 100 14.43 1.26 -12.72
CA VAL A 100 15.90 1.38 -12.71
C VAL A 100 16.51 0.92 -14.03
N SER A 101 17.76 1.34 -14.29
CA SER A 101 18.51 0.87 -15.45
C SER A 101 18.66 -0.66 -15.45
N GLU A 102 18.71 -1.27 -16.64
CA GLU A 102 18.74 -2.74 -16.80
C GLU A 102 19.81 -3.42 -15.94
N LYS A 103 21.02 -2.83 -15.89
CA LYS A 103 22.15 -3.31 -15.08
C LYS A 103 21.88 -3.45 -13.58
N HIS A 104 20.88 -2.75 -13.04
CA HIS A 104 20.54 -2.76 -11.61
C HIS A 104 19.24 -3.51 -11.30
N ARG A 105 18.53 -4.05 -12.30
CA ARG A 105 17.23 -4.72 -12.11
C ARG A 105 17.33 -5.91 -11.16
N SER A 106 18.30 -6.80 -11.39
CA SER A 106 18.54 -7.97 -10.54
C SER A 106 18.91 -7.58 -9.12
N LEU A 107 19.70 -6.51 -8.96
CA LEU A 107 20.14 -5.99 -7.67
C LEU A 107 18.95 -5.49 -6.84
N VAL A 108 18.10 -4.62 -7.40
CA VAL A 108 16.97 -4.07 -6.64
C VAL A 108 15.95 -5.14 -6.26
N ILE A 109 15.70 -6.13 -7.12
CA ILE A 109 14.85 -7.28 -6.78
C ILE A 109 15.45 -8.08 -5.63
N THR A 110 16.77 -8.32 -5.67
CA THR A 110 17.47 -9.09 -4.63
C THR A 110 17.41 -8.36 -3.28
N VAL A 111 17.67 -7.05 -3.27
CA VAL A 111 17.57 -6.22 -2.07
C VAL A 111 16.16 -6.22 -1.52
N ALA A 112 15.14 -6.04 -2.36
CA ALA A 112 13.75 -6.07 -1.94
C ALA A 112 13.40 -7.40 -1.25
N ARG A 113 13.74 -8.53 -1.88
CA ARG A 113 13.49 -9.87 -1.31
C ARG A 113 14.23 -10.13 -0.01
N GLN A 114 15.47 -9.63 0.13
CA GLN A 114 16.24 -9.76 1.36
C GLN A 114 15.60 -9.00 2.51
N ILE A 115 15.18 -7.75 2.28
CA ILE A 115 14.52 -6.94 3.31
C ILE A 115 13.14 -7.51 3.65
N GLU A 116 12.39 -7.98 2.64
CA GLU A 116 11.12 -8.67 2.84
C GLU A 116 11.25 -9.88 3.77
N LYS A 117 12.31 -10.68 3.57
CA LYS A 117 12.64 -11.81 4.44
C LYS A 117 13.12 -11.38 5.83
N GLU A 118 13.97 -10.35 5.92
CA GLU A 118 14.53 -9.85 7.19
C GLU A 118 13.44 -9.33 8.13
N TYR A 119 12.49 -8.56 7.61
CA TYR A 119 11.42 -7.93 8.40
C TYR A 119 10.09 -8.70 8.38
N GLY A 120 10.03 -9.85 7.69
CA GLY A 120 8.83 -10.67 7.59
C GLY A 120 7.63 -9.88 7.06
N CYS A 121 7.81 -9.16 5.96
CA CYS A 121 6.80 -8.26 5.42
C CYS A 121 5.69 -9.00 4.68
N LYS A 122 4.44 -8.70 5.02
CA LYS A 122 3.24 -9.39 4.49
C LYS A 122 2.21 -8.42 3.96
N THR A 123 2.08 -7.24 4.56
CA THR A 123 1.04 -6.28 4.16
C THR A 123 1.47 -5.48 2.94
N ALA A 124 0.50 -4.97 2.17
CA ALA A 124 0.77 -4.16 0.99
C ALA A 124 1.62 -2.92 1.33
N SER A 125 1.32 -2.24 2.44
CA SER A 125 2.07 -1.07 2.89
C SER A 125 3.54 -1.39 3.19
N GLU A 126 3.82 -2.53 3.80
CA GLU A 126 5.18 -3.00 4.05
C GLU A 126 5.91 -3.34 2.74
N LYS A 127 5.24 -4.01 1.80
CA LYS A 127 5.80 -4.34 0.49
C LYS A 127 6.12 -3.09 -0.34
N VAL A 128 5.25 -2.09 -0.33
CA VAL A 128 5.51 -0.79 -0.95
C VAL A 128 6.74 -0.12 -0.35
N LEU A 129 6.88 -0.13 0.99
CA LEU A 129 8.06 0.43 1.66
C LEU A 129 9.35 -0.30 1.26
N ILE A 130 9.32 -1.63 1.17
CA ILE A 130 10.48 -2.42 0.73
C ILE A 130 10.88 -2.04 -0.69
N GLN A 131 9.92 -1.94 -1.61
CA GLN A 131 10.22 -1.54 -2.99
C GLN A 131 10.78 -0.12 -3.06
N LEU A 132 10.28 0.80 -2.23
CA LEU A 132 10.83 2.15 -2.12
C LEU A 132 12.28 2.13 -1.62
N ILE A 133 12.59 1.33 -0.60
CA ILE A 133 13.95 1.15 -0.07
C ILE A 133 14.88 0.59 -1.15
N ALA A 134 14.49 -0.51 -1.80
CA ALA A 134 15.29 -1.15 -2.83
C ALA A 134 15.49 -0.26 -4.06
N GLY A 135 14.45 0.45 -4.49
CA GLY A 135 14.50 1.36 -5.63
C GLY A 135 15.37 2.59 -5.36
N THR A 136 15.27 3.19 -4.18
CA THR A 136 16.14 4.30 -3.78
C THR A 136 17.59 3.87 -3.64
N TYR A 137 17.86 2.67 -3.13
CA TYR A 137 19.20 2.08 -3.13
C TYR A 137 19.76 1.90 -4.56
N GLY A 138 18.96 1.37 -5.48
CA GLY A 138 19.34 1.24 -6.90
C GLY A 138 19.65 2.59 -7.56
N LYS A 139 18.86 3.64 -7.24
CA LYS A 139 19.12 5.02 -7.70
C LYS A 139 20.44 5.56 -7.17
N ILE A 140 20.75 5.36 -5.88
CA ILE A 140 22.00 5.80 -5.27
C ILE A 140 23.19 5.19 -6.02
N ILE A 141 23.20 3.88 -6.24
CA ILE A 141 24.27 3.20 -7.00
C ILE A 141 24.35 3.75 -8.43
N GLY A 142 23.21 3.95 -9.08
CA GLY A 142 23.16 4.51 -10.44
C GLY A 142 23.74 5.90 -10.52
N TYR A 143 23.31 6.80 -9.65
CA TYR A 143 23.78 8.19 -9.61
C TYR A 143 25.26 8.26 -9.22
N SER A 144 25.70 7.51 -8.22
CA SER A 144 27.12 7.43 -7.84
C SER A 144 27.99 6.90 -8.99
N SER A 145 27.52 5.88 -9.71
CA SER A 145 28.23 5.34 -10.89
C SER A 145 28.39 6.41 -11.98
N VAL A 146 27.31 7.12 -12.33
CA VAL A 146 27.37 8.19 -13.34
C VAL A 146 28.27 9.33 -12.88
N MET A 147 28.17 9.74 -11.62
CA MET A 147 28.97 10.83 -11.06
C MET A 147 30.46 10.47 -11.07
N ASN A 148 30.82 9.26 -10.64
CA ASN A 148 32.21 8.78 -10.70
C ASN A 148 32.76 8.76 -12.13
N SER A 149 31.98 8.33 -13.12
CA SER A 149 32.41 8.34 -14.52
C SER A 149 32.68 9.76 -15.05
N ASN A 150 31.98 10.77 -14.55
CA ASN A 150 32.08 12.14 -15.04
C ASN A 150 33.14 12.98 -14.34
N ILE A 151 33.50 12.65 -13.08
CA ILE A 151 34.46 13.41 -12.26
C ILE A 151 35.88 13.36 -12.84
N TYR A 152 36.28 12.24 -13.45
CA TYR A 152 37.64 12.05 -13.97
C TYR A 152 37.79 12.45 -15.45
N GLU A 153 36.73 12.90 -16.10
CA GLU A 153 36.80 13.34 -17.48
C GLU A 153 37.43 14.74 -17.58
N LEU A 154 38.38 14.90 -18.50
CA LEU A 154 39.13 16.15 -18.70
C LEU A 154 38.29 17.28 -19.32
N SER A 155 37.13 16.98 -19.89
CA SER A 155 36.23 17.97 -20.46
C SER A 155 35.30 18.53 -19.39
N ILE A 156 35.42 19.84 -19.14
CA ILE A 156 34.54 20.61 -18.27
C ILE A 156 33.76 21.60 -19.15
N SER A 157 32.43 21.53 -19.09
CA SER A 157 31.52 22.49 -19.74
C SER A 157 30.49 23.02 -18.74
N SER A 158 29.86 24.15 -19.04
CA SER A 158 28.76 24.72 -18.24
C SER A 158 27.60 23.74 -18.09
N GLU A 159 27.24 23.06 -19.17
CA GLU A 159 26.13 22.10 -19.22
C GLU A 159 26.45 20.88 -18.35
N LYS A 160 27.70 20.39 -18.42
CA LYS A 160 28.16 19.28 -17.59
C LYS A 160 28.15 19.64 -16.10
N ASN A 161 28.62 20.83 -15.74
CA ASN A 161 28.56 21.31 -14.36
C ASN A 161 27.10 21.43 -13.86
N GLY A 162 26.19 21.93 -14.71
CA GLY A 162 24.76 21.97 -14.41
C GLY A 162 24.16 20.57 -14.21
N TYR A 163 24.48 19.63 -15.09
CA TYR A 163 24.05 18.24 -14.97
C TYR A 163 24.56 17.58 -13.68
N LEU A 164 25.85 17.73 -13.36
CA LEU A 164 26.43 17.20 -12.12
C LEU A 164 25.83 17.83 -10.86
N ALA A 165 25.49 19.12 -10.92
CA ALA A 165 24.80 19.78 -9.81
C ALA A 165 23.39 19.22 -9.58
N VAL A 166 22.64 18.93 -10.64
CA VAL A 166 21.33 18.26 -10.54
C VAL A 166 21.49 16.84 -10.04
N LEU A 167 22.44 16.08 -10.59
CA LEU A 167 22.71 14.70 -10.18
C LEU A 167 23.09 14.61 -8.70
N SER A 168 23.91 15.54 -8.21
CA SER A 168 24.29 15.61 -6.78
C SER A 168 23.08 15.84 -5.87
N LYS A 169 22.13 16.69 -6.29
CA LYS A 169 20.89 16.94 -5.55
C LYS A 169 19.97 15.71 -5.55
N GLU A 170 19.83 15.04 -6.69
CA GLU A 170 19.02 13.81 -6.78
C GLU A 170 19.64 12.65 -5.98
N LEU A 171 20.97 12.56 -5.93
CA LEU A 171 21.67 11.61 -5.08
C LEU A 171 21.40 11.86 -3.59
N ASP A 172 21.52 13.11 -3.13
CA ASP A 172 21.19 13.48 -1.75
C ASP A 172 19.71 13.22 -1.42
N ARG A 173 18.80 13.56 -2.33
CA ARG A 173 17.37 13.24 -2.19
C ARG A 173 17.13 11.74 -2.06
N ALA A 174 17.77 10.92 -2.89
CA ALA A 174 17.64 9.46 -2.83
C ALA A 174 18.17 8.91 -1.50
N HIS A 175 19.27 9.43 -0.97
CA HIS A 175 19.78 9.07 0.36
C HIS A 175 18.78 9.39 1.48
N ARG A 176 18.19 10.58 1.47
CA ARG A 176 17.16 10.95 2.47
C ARG A 176 15.93 10.05 2.36
N GLN A 177 15.46 9.77 1.14
CA GLN A 177 14.33 8.86 0.92
C GLN A 177 14.63 7.44 1.44
N LEU A 178 15.83 6.93 1.19
CA LEU A 178 16.27 5.62 1.68
C LEU A 178 16.25 5.56 3.22
N ILE A 179 16.86 6.55 3.89
CA ILE A 179 16.93 6.61 5.35
C ILE A 179 15.52 6.71 5.94
N THR A 180 14.67 7.58 5.40
CA THR A 180 13.29 7.75 5.85
C THR A 180 12.49 6.47 5.69
N ALA A 181 12.54 5.82 4.51
CA ALA A 181 11.79 4.61 4.25
C ALA A 181 12.23 3.44 5.16
N LEU A 182 13.55 3.27 5.38
CA LEU A 182 14.09 2.29 6.32
C LEU A 182 13.66 2.57 7.77
N SER A 183 13.71 3.83 8.19
CA SER A 183 13.26 4.22 9.53
C SER A 183 11.78 3.93 9.74
N THR A 184 10.94 4.28 8.76
CA THR A 184 9.49 4.00 8.79
C THR A 184 9.22 2.50 8.84
N LEU A 185 9.92 1.69 8.03
CA LEU A 185 9.76 0.23 8.08
C LEU A 185 10.13 -0.33 9.46
N ARG A 186 11.23 0.15 10.05
CA ARG A 186 11.64 -0.25 11.41
C ARG A 186 10.63 0.15 12.47
N GLN A 187 10.04 1.34 12.38
CA GLN A 187 9.00 1.79 13.31
C GLN A 187 7.72 0.96 13.22
N ILE A 188 7.31 0.58 12.00
CA ILE A 188 6.14 -0.29 11.79
C ILE A 188 6.38 -1.68 12.40
N LYS A 189 7.60 -2.21 12.23
CA LYS A 189 7.95 -3.56 12.71
C LYS A 189 8.28 -3.62 14.20
N ASN A 190 8.81 -2.53 14.74
CA ASN A 190 9.17 -2.40 16.15
C ASN A 190 8.59 -1.09 16.69
N PRO A 191 7.26 -1.02 16.93
CA PRO A 191 6.66 0.18 17.49
C PRO A 191 7.25 0.47 18.87
N PRO A 192 7.64 1.72 19.16
CA PRO A 192 8.18 2.07 20.47
C PRO A 192 7.13 1.73 21.55
N MET A 193 7.53 0.94 22.55
CA MET A 193 6.68 0.69 23.71
C MET A 193 6.46 1.99 24.46
N GLU A 194 5.25 2.54 24.39
CA GLU A 194 4.81 3.57 25.32
C GLU A 194 4.64 2.92 26.70
N LEU A 195 5.73 2.86 27.47
CA LEU A 195 5.67 2.56 28.89
C LEU A 195 4.96 3.72 29.58
N ASN A 196 3.64 3.64 29.62
CA ASN A 196 2.81 4.51 30.44
C ASN A 196 3.03 4.08 31.90
N ILE A 197 4.17 4.46 32.48
CA ILE A 197 4.47 4.27 33.90
C ILE A 197 3.49 5.17 34.65
N LYS A 198 2.30 4.65 34.90
CA LYS A 198 1.37 5.23 35.85
C LYS A 198 2.11 5.26 37.17
N ALA A 199 2.56 6.45 37.57
CA ALA A 199 3.29 6.77 38.79
C ALA A 199 2.48 6.49 40.09
N LYS A 200 1.68 5.42 40.13
CA LYS A 200 1.04 4.94 41.36
C LYS A 200 2.08 4.47 42.38
N THR A 201 3.27 4.05 41.93
CA THR A 201 4.41 3.76 42.82
C THR A 201 5.03 5.01 43.46
N ALA A 202 4.93 6.18 42.83
CA ALA A 202 5.41 7.44 43.44
C ALA A 202 4.55 7.85 44.65
N PHE A 203 3.23 7.66 44.57
CA PHE A 203 2.33 7.90 45.71
C PHE A 203 2.50 6.88 46.85
N VAL A 204 2.83 5.62 46.53
CA VAL A 204 3.12 4.61 47.56
C VAL A 204 4.45 4.93 48.27
N ALA A 205 5.48 5.38 47.55
CA ALA A 205 6.74 5.83 48.15
C ALA A 205 6.55 7.09 49.02
N GLN A 206 5.76 8.06 48.55
CA GLN A 206 5.43 9.25 49.34
C GLN A 206 4.66 8.91 50.62
N ASN A 207 3.70 7.97 50.56
CA ASN A 207 2.97 7.51 51.74
C ASN A 207 3.82 6.65 52.69
N GLN A 208 4.82 5.92 52.19
CA GLN A 208 5.76 5.18 53.03
C GLN A 208 6.75 6.11 53.74
N GLN A 209 7.17 7.21 53.11
CA GLN A 209 8.09 8.18 53.70
C GLN A 209 7.43 8.99 54.84
N ILE A 210 6.14 9.32 54.69
CA ILE A 210 5.36 10.02 55.73
C ILE A 210 5.10 9.10 56.94
N ASN A 211 4.90 7.80 56.72
CA ASN A 211 4.66 6.84 57.80
C ASN A 211 5.96 6.36 58.49
N ALA A 212 7.09 6.33 57.79
CA ALA A 212 8.39 5.94 58.37
C ALA A 212 9.03 7.05 59.24
N ALA A 213 8.77 8.33 58.95
CA ALA A 213 9.32 9.45 59.71
C ALA A 213 8.68 9.64 61.10
N ASN A 214 7.53 9.00 61.38
CA ASN A 214 6.71 9.24 62.56
C ASN A 214 6.70 8.09 63.60
N ASN A 215 7.68 7.17 63.56
CA ASN A 215 7.80 6.11 64.57
C ASN A 215 9.04 6.31 65.48
N PRO A 216 8.97 7.12 66.55
CA PRO A 216 9.99 7.16 67.59
C PRO A 216 9.63 6.18 68.72
N ALA A 217 9.85 4.88 68.53
CA ALA A 217 9.89 3.92 69.63
C ALA A 217 10.44 2.56 69.16
N GLN A 218 11.71 2.27 69.44
CA GLN A 218 12.10 1.09 70.22
C GLN A 218 13.58 1.18 70.62
N GLN A 219 13.78 1.07 71.93
CA GLN A 219 15.01 1.06 72.70
C GLN A 219 15.82 -0.22 72.46
N HIS A 220 17.14 -0.21 72.72
CA HIS A 220 17.97 -1.28 73.33
C HIS A 220 19.45 -0.78 73.28
N GLU A 221 20.04 -0.38 74.41
CA GLU A 221 20.77 -1.20 75.39
C GLU A 221 22.27 -1.38 75.06
N ASN A 222 23.08 -0.78 75.96
CA ASN A 222 24.48 -1.02 76.36
C ASN A 222 25.40 -1.90 75.51
N ILE A 223 26.55 -1.34 75.13
CA ILE A 223 27.83 -2.07 75.05
C ILE A 223 28.97 -1.16 75.55
N GLU A 224 29.52 -1.46 76.73
CA GLU A 224 30.86 -0.98 77.15
C GLU A 224 31.95 -1.87 76.54
N PRO A 225 33.13 -1.29 76.24
CA PRO A 225 34.35 -2.08 76.29
C PRO A 225 35.54 -1.35 76.97
N LYS A 226 36.11 -2.05 77.97
CA LYS A 226 37.47 -2.04 78.56
C LYS A 226 38.33 -0.77 78.51
#